data_AF-A0A659UHT8-F1
#
_entry.id   AF-A0A659UHT8-F1
#
_cell.length_a   1.000
_cell.length_b   1.000
_cell.length_c   1.000
_cell.angle_alpha   90.00
_cell.angle_beta   90.00
_cell.angle_gamma   90.00
#
_symmetry.space_group_name_H-M   'P 1'
#
loop_
_entity.id
_entity.type
_entity.pdbx_description
1 polymer ?
#
loop_
_entity_poly.entity_id
_entity_poly.type
_entity_poly.pdbx_seq_one_letter_code
_entity_poly.pdbx_strand_id
1 'polypeptide(L)'
;MSTAKHLMKRVLMMLAGYFVAILVGLIAVVAIYAALSALPNAPAYFDLMGVSPIAALVVPPLGMFIYFLTVVVTAPQTLIFALIAEFFSLRNA
;
A
#
# COMPACT_ATOMS: atom_id res chain seq x y z
N MET A 1 -21.03 25.26 5.45
CA MET A 1 -20.36 24.26 6.34
C MET A 1 -19.08 24.94 6.84
N SER A 2 -18.78 24.95 8.15
CA SER A 2 -17.53 25.55 8.64
C SER A 2 -16.33 24.91 7.94
N THR A 3 -15.44 25.72 7.36
CA THR A 3 -14.27 25.30 6.56
C THR A 3 -13.46 24.20 7.25
N ALA A 4 -13.31 24.28 8.57
CA ALA A 4 -12.62 23.28 9.39
C ALA A 4 -13.26 21.88 9.29
N LYS A 5 -14.60 21.79 9.30
CA LYS A 5 -15.33 20.51 9.20
C LYS A 5 -15.16 19.88 7.82
N HIS A 6 -15.12 20.70 6.77
CA HIS A 6 -14.90 20.22 5.40
C HIS A 6 -13.48 19.66 5.23
N LEU A 7 -12.47 20.41 5.70
CA LEU A 7 -11.06 20.01 5.62
C LEU A 7 -10.79 18.70 6.37
N MET A 8 -11.29 18.60 7.61
CA MET A 8 -11.15 17.41 8.44
C MET A 8 -11.76 16.17 7.78
N LYS A 9 -12.94 16.30 7.17
CA LYS A 9 -13.58 15.18 6.45
C LYS A 9 -12.72 14.71 5.27
N ARG A 10 -12.11 15.63 4.51
CA ARG A 10 -11.26 15.27 3.36
C ARG A 10 -9.98 14.58 3.78
N VAL A 11 -9.30 15.09 4.82
CA VAL A 11 -8.10 14.44 5.37
C VAL A 11 -8.40 13.03 5.86
N LEU A 12 -9.50 12.85 6.59
CA LEU A 12 -9.91 11.52 7.07
C LEU A 12 -10.21 10.55 5.92
N MET A 13 -10.89 11.00 4.86
CA MET A 13 -11.14 10.15 3.68
C MET A 13 -9.83 9.81 2.94
N MET A 14 -8.89 10.75 2.84
CA MET A 14 -7.58 10.50 2.24
C MET A 14 -6.78 9.48 3.06
N LEU A 15 -6.74 9.62 4.39
CA LEU A 15 -6.05 8.68 5.27
C LEU A 15 -6.67 7.28 5.23
N ALA A 16 -8.01 7.18 5.20
CA ALA A 16 -8.70 5.90 5.06
C ALA A 16 -8.36 5.23 3.71
N GLY A 17 -8.37 6.00 2.61
CA GLY A 17 -7.98 5.50 1.29
C GLY A 17 -6.51 5.05 1.25
N TYR A 18 -5.63 5.80 1.91
CA TYR A 18 -4.22 5.45 2.00
C TYR A 18 -3.98 4.18 2.81
N PHE A 19 -4.70 3.99 3.91
CA PHE A 19 -4.65 2.75 4.68
C PHE A 19 -5.05 1.54 3.83
N VAL A 20 -6.12 1.66 3.04
CA VAL A 20 -6.54 0.61 2.10
C VAL A 20 -5.46 0.36 1.04
N ALA A 21 -4.85 1.42 0.49
CA ALA A 21 -3.77 1.29 -0.49
C ALA A 21 -2.55 0.54 0.07
N ILE A 22 -2.18 0.80 1.34
CA ILE A 22 -1.13 0.05 2.03
C ILE A 22 -1.48 -1.43 2.15
N LEU A 23 -2.70 -1.77 2.58
CA LEU A 23 -3.15 -3.16 2.72
C LEU A 23 -3.11 -3.90 1.36
N VAL A 24 -3.60 -3.25 0.30
CA VAL A 24 -3.53 -3.80 -1.06
C VAL A 24 -2.08 -3.94 -1.52
N GLY A 25 -1.22 -2.98 -1.22
CA GLY A 25 0.21 -3.04 -1.51
C GLY A 25 0.90 -4.23 -0.84
N LEU A 26 0.58 -4.51 0.42
CA LEU A 26 1.10 -5.67 1.14
C LEU A 26 0.64 -6.99 0.50
N ILE A 27 -0.64 -7.09 0.10
CA ILE A 27 -1.16 -8.27 -0.62
C ILE A 27 -0.45 -8.42 -1.97
N ALA A 28 -0.21 -7.33 -2.69
CA ALA A 28 0.49 -7.35 -3.97
C ALA A 28 1.94 -7.82 -3.82
N VAL A 29 2.65 -7.38 -2.77
CA VAL A 29 3.99 -7.89 -2.45
C VAL A 29 3.94 -9.40 -2.25
N VAL A 30 3.02 -9.90 -1.41
CA VAL A 30 2.84 -11.34 -1.20
C VAL A 30 2.61 -12.09 -2.52
N ALA A 31 1.73 -11.58 -3.38
CA ALA A 31 1.42 -12.20 -4.67
C ALA A 31 2.63 -12.23 -5.62
N ILE A 32 3.40 -11.14 -5.69
CA ILE A 32 4.61 -11.06 -6.53
C ILE A 32 5.64 -12.09 -6.06
N TYR A 33 5.89 -12.19 -4.76
CA TYR A 33 6.85 -13.15 -4.22
C TYR A 33 6.41 -14.60 -4.44
N ALA A 34 5.12 -14.91 -4.30
CA ALA A 34 4.57 -16.23 -4.59
C ALA A 34 4.65 -16.59 -6.08
N ALA A 35 4.46 -15.61 -6.98
CA ALA A 35 4.66 -15.83 -8.41
C ALA A 35 6.13 -16.07 -8.75
N LEU A 36 7.05 -15.35 -8.10
CA LEU A 36 8.49 -15.49 -8.30
C LEU A 36 9.04 -16.82 -7.77
N SER A 37 8.49 -17.37 -6.68
CA SER A 37 8.88 -18.68 -6.16
C SER A 37 8.45 -19.85 -7.07
N ALA A 38 7.44 -19.64 -7.92
CA ALA A 38 6.98 -20.66 -8.87
C ALA A 38 7.88 -20.79 -10.12
N LEU A 39 8.91 -19.94 -10.29
CA LEU A 39 9.82 -20.04 -11.43
C LEU A 39 10.83 -21.20 -11.29
N PRO A 40 11.16 -21.89 -12.39
CA PRO A 40 12.21 -22.90 -12.39
C PRO A 40 13.57 -22.26 -12.07
N ASN A 41 14.31 -22.89 -11.15
CA ASN A 41 15.57 -22.38 -10.59
C ASN A 41 15.44 -21.08 -9.77
N ALA A 42 14.26 -20.79 -9.21
CA ALA A 42 14.11 -19.69 -8.28
C ALA A 42 15.11 -19.83 -7.11
N PRO A 43 15.83 -18.77 -6.74
CA PRO A 43 16.70 -18.79 -5.56
C PRO A 43 15.96 -19.21 -4.29
N ALA A 44 16.61 -20.01 -3.44
CA ALA A 44 15.99 -20.59 -2.22
C ALA A 44 15.45 -19.56 -1.20
N TYR A 45 15.85 -18.29 -1.29
CA TYR A 45 15.24 -17.24 -0.46
C TYR A 45 13.77 -16.94 -0.86
N PHE A 46 13.34 -17.31 -2.08
CA PHE A 46 11.93 -17.29 -2.48
C PHE A 46 11.15 -18.49 -1.92
N ASP A 47 11.80 -19.63 -1.60
CA ASP A 47 11.15 -20.80 -1.00
C ASP A 47 10.75 -20.57 0.46
N LEU A 48 11.59 -19.90 1.25
CA LEU A 48 11.26 -19.48 2.63
C LEU A 48 10.04 -18.54 2.69
N MET A 49 9.78 -17.80 1.61
CA MET A 49 8.55 -16.99 1.46
C MET A 49 7.36 -17.78 0.90
N GLY A 50 7.59 -18.92 0.25
CA GLY A 50 6.55 -19.86 -0.17
C GLY A 50 5.87 -20.59 1.00
N VAL A 51 6.59 -20.77 2.12
CA VAL A 51 6.03 -21.42 3.33
C VAL A 51 5.05 -20.50 4.07
N SER A 52 5.33 -19.19 4.12
CA SER A 52 4.49 -18.19 4.78
C SER A 52 4.92 -16.78 4.36
N PRO A 53 4.20 -16.11 3.45
CA PRO A 53 4.47 -14.71 3.10
C PRO A 53 4.38 -13.77 4.31
N ILE A 54 3.62 -14.19 5.34
CA ILE A 54 3.51 -13.50 6.62
C ILE A 54 4.81 -13.60 7.41
N ALA A 55 5.58 -14.69 7.29
CA ALA A 55 6.85 -14.84 8.01
C ALA A 55 7.87 -13.76 7.62
N ALA A 56 7.91 -13.35 6.35
CA ALA A 56 8.76 -12.24 5.89
C ALA A 56 8.39 -10.89 6.51
N LEU A 57 7.11 -10.70 6.86
CA LEU A 57 6.60 -9.51 7.55
C LEU A 57 6.90 -9.53 9.06
N VAL A 58 7.20 -10.70 9.63
CA VAL A 58 7.48 -10.89 11.07
C VAL A 58 8.98 -10.85 11.38
N VAL A 59 9.85 -11.10 10.39
CA VAL A 59 11.30 -10.93 10.53
C VAL A 59 11.63 -9.43 10.69
N PRO A 60 12.14 -8.94 11.83
CA PRO A 60 12.10 -7.51 12.14
C PRO A 60 12.81 -6.60 11.12
N PRO A 61 14.04 -6.92 10.62
CA PRO A 61 14.70 -6.04 9.64
C PRO A 61 14.01 -6.06 8.26
N LEU A 62 13.54 -7.23 7.82
CA LEU A 62 12.93 -7.42 6.50
C LEU A 62 11.50 -6.89 6.46
N GLY A 63 10.70 -7.20 7.48
CA GLY A 63 9.32 -6.72 7.61
C GLY A 63 9.28 -5.19 7.64
N MET A 64 10.13 -4.56 8.45
CA MET A 64 10.21 -3.09 8.51
C MET A 64 10.57 -2.46 7.16
N PHE A 65 11.47 -3.09 6.39
CA PHE A 65 11.80 -2.64 5.03
C PHE A 65 10.60 -2.76 4.08
N ILE A 66 9.89 -3.90 4.10
CA ILE A 66 8.70 -4.12 3.25
C ILE A 66 7.58 -3.14 3.61
N TYR A 67 7.32 -2.92 4.90
CA TYR A 67 6.34 -1.93 5.36
C TYR A 67 6.71 -0.53 4.90
N PHE A 68 7.97 -0.12 5.14
CA PHE A 68 8.46 1.19 4.74
C PHE A 68 8.32 1.40 3.22
N LEU A 69 8.76 0.43 2.43
CA LEU A 69 8.69 0.50 0.97
C LEU A 69 7.23 0.55 0.50
N THR A 70 6.34 -0.25 1.08
CA THR A 70 4.91 -0.23 0.73
C THR A 70 4.27 1.12 1.02
N VAL A 71 4.53 1.69 2.21
CA VAL A 71 4.06 3.03 2.60
C VAL A 71 4.59 4.08 1.61
N VAL A 72 5.90 4.13 1.39
CA VAL A 72 6.52 5.12 0.50
C VAL A 72 6.03 5.01 -0.94
N VAL A 73 5.89 3.79 -1.48
CA VAL A 73 5.49 3.57 -2.88
C VAL A 73 4.00 3.82 -3.10
N THR A 74 3.14 3.57 -2.10
CA THR A 74 1.69 3.81 -2.22
C THR A 74 1.31 5.26 -2.00
N ALA A 75 2.13 6.07 -1.31
CA ALA A 75 1.84 7.47 -1.03
C ALA A 75 1.66 8.36 -2.28
N PRO A 76 2.55 8.33 -3.31
CA PRO A 76 2.38 9.13 -4.52
C PRO A 76 1.10 8.76 -5.28
N GLN A 77 0.80 7.47 -5.41
CA GLN A 77 -0.38 6.96 -6.12
C GLN A 77 -1.65 7.47 -5.45
N THR A 78 -1.73 7.32 -4.13
CA THR A 78 -2.87 7.74 -3.33
C THR A 78 -3.06 9.26 -3.36
N LEU A 79 -1.95 10.00 -3.30
CA LEU A 79 -1.97 11.46 -3.43
C LEU A 79 -2.51 11.88 -4.80
N ILE A 80 -2.07 11.26 -5.89
CA ILE A 80 -2.55 11.56 -7.24
C ILE A 80 -4.06 11.33 -7.34
N PHE A 81 -4.57 10.18 -6.87
CA PHE A 81 -6.01 9.92 -6.90
C PHE A 81 -6.80 10.89 -6.02
N ALA A 82 -6.27 11.26 -4.85
CA ALA A 82 -6.89 12.26 -3.99
C ALA A 82 -6.98 13.62 -4.69
N LEU A 83 -5.91 14.07 -5.36
CA LEU A 83 -5.89 15.32 -6.12
C LEU A 83 -6.86 15.30 -7.31
N ILE A 84 -6.97 14.17 -8.01
CA ILE A 84 -7.95 14.01 -9.10
C ILE A 84 -9.39 14.09 -8.57
N ALA A 85 -9.68 13.37 -7.49
CA ALA A 85 -11.00 13.40 -6.86
C ALA A 85 -11.36 14.81 -6.37
N GLU A 86 -10.38 15.51 -5.81
CA GLU A 86 -10.52 16.90 -5.37
C GLU A 86 -10.85 17.83 -6.54
N PHE A 87 -10.11 17.70 -7.64
CA PHE A 87 -10.34 18.49 -8.86
C PHE A 87 -11.76 18.31 -9.40
N PHE A 88 -12.26 17.08 -9.50
CA PHE A 88 -13.64 16.83 -9.93
C PHE A 88 -14.67 17.37 -8.94
N SER A 89 -14.40 17.27 -7.63
CA SER A 89 -15.31 17.80 -6.63
C SER A 89 -15.40 19.33 -6.66
N LEU A 90 -14.33 20.04 -7.03
CA LEU A 90 -14.35 21.50 -7.20
C LEU A 90 -15.09 21.91 -8.48
N ARG A 91 -15.04 21.09 -9.54
CA ARG A 91 -15.74 21.37 -10.81
C ARG A 91 -17.26 21.19 -10.71
N ASN A 92 -17.71 20.31 -9.81
CA ASN A 92 -19.13 19.99 -9.62
C ASN A 92 -19.81 20.78 -8.48
N ALA A 93 -19.11 21.74 -7.87
CA ALA A 93 -19.61 22.62 -6.82
C ALA A 93 -19.99 23.99 -7.37
#